data_AF-A0AAN4R766-F1
#
_entry.id   AF-A0AAN4R766-F1
#
_cell.length_a   1.000
_cell.length_b   1.000
_cell.length_c   1.000
_cell.angle_alpha   90.00
_cell.angle_beta   90.00
_cell.angle_gamma   90.00
#
_symmetry.space_group_name_H-M   'P 1'
#
loop_
_entity.id
_entity.type
_entity.pdbx_description
1 polymer ?
#
loop_
_entity_poly.entity_id
_entity_poly.type
_entity_poly.pdbx_seq_one_letter_code
_entity_poly.pdbx_strand_id
1 'polypeptide(L)'
;MVALALAGCESRAAQDPLYIKGSLSAVQMPAVSSSHMYHASTKSETSSPVAYQEPPTFSFSDRPLLDNISASLELGDYRKALRQSAMFARLGRNGPFTVFAIPNEPFERYAAQVPGGLMNPQNATTLRQILGYTIVRGNWSPAKLNATMTRLKSDRIALKTLGGDALTVQRDVSSGQFTLVNMTGRVARIWLNGAPQSNGTLYITQDILPPRG
;
A
#
# COMPACT_ATOMS: atom_id res chain seq x y z
N MET A 1 61.57 19.72 -18.35
CA MET A 1 60.29 20.15 -17.73
C MET A 1 59.24 19.14 -18.15
N VAL A 2 58.88 18.22 -17.24
CA VAL A 2 57.86 17.18 -17.47
C VAL A 2 56.53 17.75 -17.02
N ALA A 3 55.51 17.74 -17.88
CA ALA A 3 54.13 18.05 -17.50
C ALA A 3 53.28 16.79 -17.72
N LEU A 4 53.04 16.09 -16.62
CA LEU A 4 52.12 14.95 -16.52
C LEU A 4 50.68 15.50 -16.50
N ALA A 5 49.88 15.22 -17.52
CA ALA A 5 48.45 15.48 -17.49
C ALA A 5 47.72 14.22 -17.00
N LEU A 6 47.38 14.21 -15.71
CA LEU A 6 46.51 13.22 -15.08
C LEU A 6 45.05 13.53 -15.44
N ALA A 7 44.51 12.87 -16.46
CA ALA A 7 43.06 12.84 -16.68
C ALA A 7 42.45 11.82 -15.72
N GLY A 8 41.83 12.31 -14.64
CA GLY A 8 41.17 11.51 -13.62
C GLY A 8 39.99 10.71 -14.19
N CYS A 9 39.90 9.45 -13.78
CA CYS A 9 38.71 8.63 -13.97
C CYS A 9 37.52 9.29 -13.25
N GLU A 10 36.58 9.80 -14.03
CA GLU A 10 35.29 10.26 -13.53
C GLU A 10 34.44 9.04 -13.15
N SER A 11 34.56 8.62 -11.88
CA SER A 11 33.72 7.57 -11.31
C SER A 11 32.27 8.04 -11.29
N ARG A 12 31.45 7.56 -12.23
CA ARG A 12 29.98 7.55 -12.11
C ARG A 12 29.59 6.61 -10.98
N ALA A 13 29.78 7.06 -9.74
CA ALA A 13 29.15 6.45 -8.59
C ALA A 13 27.63 6.55 -8.80
N ALA A 14 26.93 5.42 -8.63
CA ALA A 14 25.49 5.38 -8.62
C ALA A 14 24.97 6.43 -7.62
N GLN A 15 24.24 7.43 -8.11
CA GLN A 15 23.52 8.34 -7.24
C GLN A 15 22.47 7.51 -6.50
N ASP A 16 22.71 7.26 -5.22
CA ASP A 16 21.78 6.60 -4.32
C ASP A 16 20.47 7.41 -4.31
N PRO A 17 19.37 6.90 -4.90
CA PRO A 17 18.24 7.74 -5.28
C PRO A 17 17.39 8.21 -4.09
N LEU A 18 17.73 7.81 -2.86
CA LEU A 18 16.98 8.17 -1.66
C LEU A 18 17.95 8.47 -0.51
N TYR A 19 18.40 9.73 -0.40
CA TYR A 19 19.04 10.20 0.83
C TYR A 19 18.00 10.23 1.96
N ILE A 20 18.09 9.29 2.90
CA ILE A 20 17.17 9.12 4.02
C ILE A 20 17.75 9.81 5.26
N LYS A 21 17.07 10.85 5.77
CA LYS A 21 17.29 11.30 7.15
C LYS A 21 16.57 10.32 8.08
N GLY A 22 17.31 9.65 8.96
CA GLY A 22 16.72 8.72 9.93
C GLY A 22 15.62 9.40 10.76
N SER A 23 14.47 8.73 10.90
CA SER A 23 13.33 9.19 11.70
C SER A 23 12.90 8.09 12.67
N LEU A 24 12.52 8.48 13.89
CA LEU A 24 11.96 7.57 14.88
C LEU A 24 10.42 7.45 14.79
N SER A 25 9.79 8.14 13.83
CA SER A 25 8.33 8.10 13.69
C SER A 25 7.88 6.80 13.05
N ALA A 26 7.13 6.01 13.82
CA ALA A 26 6.54 4.76 13.39
C ALA A 26 5.03 4.75 13.63
N VAL A 27 4.28 4.11 12.74
CA VAL A 27 2.86 3.84 12.89
C VAL A 27 2.66 2.33 12.92
N GLN A 28 1.99 1.82 13.93
CA GLN A 28 1.66 0.39 14.00
C GLN A 28 0.74 0.02 12.83
N MET A 29 1.14 -0.97 12.06
CA MET A 29 0.31 -1.52 11.00
C MET A 29 -0.71 -2.50 11.58
N PRO A 30 -1.94 -2.51 11.03
CA PRO A 30 -2.94 -3.50 11.41
C PRO A 30 -2.52 -4.94 11.12
N ALA A 31 -3.01 -5.88 11.93
CA ALA A 31 -2.84 -7.33 11.77
C ALA A 31 -4.12 -8.08 12.18
N VAL A 32 -4.48 -9.13 11.43
CA VAL A 32 -5.58 -10.08 11.70
C VAL A 32 -5.15 -11.55 11.53
N SER A 33 -3.97 -11.83 10.98
CA SER A 33 -3.53 -13.16 10.59
C SER A 33 -3.41 -14.12 11.79
N SER A 34 -2.97 -13.68 12.96
CA SER A 34 -2.91 -14.56 14.14
C SER A 34 -4.27 -14.98 14.70
N SER A 35 -5.29 -14.11 14.61
CA SER A 35 -6.64 -14.45 15.09
C SER A 35 -7.32 -15.54 14.28
N HIS A 36 -6.92 -15.73 13.01
CA HIS A 36 -7.52 -16.72 12.11
C HIS A 36 -6.74 -18.05 12.02
N MET A 37 -5.48 -18.08 12.45
CA MET A 37 -4.64 -19.30 12.43
C MET A 37 -4.73 -20.14 13.71
N TYR A 38 -5.37 -19.62 14.77
CA TYR A 38 -5.62 -20.41 15.97
C TYR A 38 -6.72 -21.44 15.71
N HIS A 39 -6.32 -22.71 15.70
CA HIS A 39 -7.22 -23.83 15.90
C HIS A 39 -6.93 -24.44 17.27
N ALA A 40 -7.96 -24.58 18.10
CA ALA A 40 -7.83 -25.32 19.35
C ALA A 40 -7.36 -26.75 19.05
N SER A 41 -6.34 -27.22 19.77
CA SER A 41 -5.83 -28.59 19.60
C SER A 41 -6.96 -29.60 19.80
N THR A 42 -7.02 -30.62 18.95
CA THR A 42 -7.95 -31.75 19.10
C THR A 42 -7.43 -32.83 20.05
N LYS A 43 -6.20 -32.67 20.57
CA LYS A 43 -5.62 -33.50 21.62
C LYS A 43 -5.88 -32.86 22.99
N SER A 44 -5.99 -33.66 24.06
CA SER A 44 -6.16 -33.20 25.46
C SER A 44 -4.94 -32.46 26.02
N GLU A 45 -4.40 -31.53 25.26
CA GLU A 45 -3.33 -30.61 25.65
C GLU A 45 -3.93 -29.23 25.90
N THR A 46 -3.36 -28.50 26.87
CA THR A 46 -3.76 -27.13 27.13
C THR A 46 -3.34 -26.24 25.95
N SER A 47 -4.30 -25.75 25.15
CA SER A 47 -4.07 -24.86 24.02
C SER A 47 -4.74 -23.50 24.28
N SER A 48 -3.96 -22.42 24.33
CA SER A 48 -4.48 -21.07 24.58
C SER A 48 -4.27 -20.17 23.36
N PRO A 49 -5.29 -19.36 22.96
CA PRO A 49 -5.13 -18.36 21.89
C PRO A 49 -4.11 -17.27 22.24
N VAL A 50 -3.71 -17.15 23.52
CA VAL A 50 -2.71 -16.18 23.99
C VAL A 50 -1.27 -16.57 23.60
N ALA A 51 -1.02 -17.84 23.28
CA ALA A 51 0.34 -18.33 23.00
C ALA A 51 0.91 -17.90 21.63
N TYR A 52 0.08 -17.32 20.76
CA TYR A 52 0.44 -16.92 19.40
C TYR A 52 0.02 -15.47 19.11
N GLN A 53 0.51 -14.50 19.88
CA GLN A 53 0.39 -13.10 19.47
C GLN A 53 1.44 -12.81 18.39
N GLU A 54 0.98 -12.37 17.22
CA GLU A 54 1.86 -11.89 16.17
C GLU A 54 2.56 -10.61 16.66
N PRO A 55 3.91 -10.52 16.57
CA PRO A 55 4.60 -9.31 16.96
C PRO A 55 4.07 -8.13 16.14
N PRO A 56 3.83 -6.96 16.76
CA PRO A 56 3.31 -5.82 16.05
C PRO A 56 4.26 -5.41 14.93
N THR A 57 3.72 -5.23 13.73
CA THR A 57 4.51 -4.69 12.62
C THR A 57 4.36 -3.17 12.58
N PHE A 58 5.44 -2.45 12.32
CA PHE A 58 5.46 -0.99 12.25
C PHE A 58 5.85 -0.50 10.86
N SER A 59 5.22 0.59 10.43
CA SER A 59 5.60 1.37 9.25
C SER A 59 6.38 2.60 9.68
N PHE A 60 7.58 2.78 9.14
CA PHE A 60 8.48 3.90 9.48
C PHE A 60 8.45 4.98 8.40
N SER A 61 8.43 6.24 8.82
CA SER A 61 8.25 7.37 7.90
C SER A 61 9.44 7.67 6.99
N ASP A 62 10.63 7.23 7.39
CA ASP A 62 11.88 7.38 6.66
C ASP A 62 12.13 6.25 5.65
N ARG A 63 11.35 5.18 5.72
CA ARG A 63 11.40 4.06 4.77
C ARG A 63 10.50 4.31 3.57
N PRO A 64 10.89 3.84 2.37
CA PRO A 64 10.02 3.89 1.21
C PRO A 64 8.85 2.92 1.34
N LEU A 65 7.79 3.19 0.57
CA LEU A 65 6.56 2.39 0.51
C LEU A 65 6.82 0.89 0.41
N LEU A 66 7.72 0.49 -0.50
CA LEU A 66 7.98 -0.92 -0.77
C LEU A 66 8.65 -1.65 0.39
N ASP A 67 9.41 -0.94 1.22
CA ASP A 67 10.08 -1.54 2.39
C ASP A 67 9.07 -1.81 3.49
N ASN A 68 8.21 -0.83 3.80
CA ASN A 68 7.14 -1.01 4.78
C ASN A 68 6.08 -2.03 4.32
N ILE A 69 5.70 -2.02 3.04
CA ILE A 69 4.83 -3.07 2.45
C ILE A 69 5.50 -4.44 2.56
N SER A 70 6.83 -4.53 2.37
CA SER A 70 7.54 -5.81 2.44
C SER A 70 7.73 -6.34 3.85
N ALA A 71 7.71 -5.47 4.86
CA ALA A 71 7.80 -5.82 6.26
C ALA A 71 6.46 -6.33 6.84
N SER A 72 5.32 -5.99 6.23
CA SER A 72 4.00 -6.41 6.68
C SER A 72 3.65 -7.83 6.23
N LEU A 73 3.34 -8.69 7.20
CA LEU A 73 2.84 -10.04 6.96
C LEU A 73 1.45 -10.00 6.30
N GLU A 74 0.60 -9.05 6.71
CA GLU A 74 -0.74 -8.80 6.13
C GLU A 74 -0.74 -8.33 4.68
N LEU A 75 0.37 -7.81 4.16
CA LEU A 75 0.47 -7.33 2.78
C LEU A 75 1.27 -8.29 1.88
N GLY A 76 1.51 -9.51 2.35
CA GLY A 76 2.31 -10.53 1.67
C GLY A 76 1.83 -10.81 0.24
N ASP A 77 0.53 -11.00 0.05
CA ASP A 77 -0.06 -11.31 -1.26
C ASP A 77 -0.13 -10.09 -2.17
N TYR A 78 -0.48 -8.93 -1.63
CA TYR A 78 -0.42 -7.67 -2.36
C TYR A 78 1.00 -7.37 -2.86
N ARG A 79 2.03 -7.63 -2.05
CA ARG A 79 3.44 -7.52 -2.47
C ARG A 79 3.78 -8.48 -3.62
N LYS A 80 3.36 -9.75 -3.55
CA LYS A 80 3.56 -10.71 -4.66
C LYS A 80 2.89 -10.20 -5.93
N ALA A 81 1.67 -9.67 -5.82
CA ALA A 81 0.88 -9.09 -6.89
C ALA A 81 1.61 -7.91 -7.57
N LEU A 82 2.16 -6.99 -6.76
CA LEU A 82 2.92 -5.83 -7.25
C LEU A 82 4.17 -6.25 -8.04
N ARG A 83 4.86 -7.31 -7.60
CA ARG A 83 6.04 -7.85 -8.29
C ARG A 83 5.66 -8.46 -9.64
N GLN A 84 4.60 -9.27 -9.68
CA GLN A 84 4.12 -9.90 -10.92
C GLN A 84 3.60 -8.89 -11.96
N SER A 85 3.02 -7.78 -11.53
CA SER A 85 2.42 -6.75 -12.39
C SER A 85 3.39 -5.66 -12.88
N ALA A 86 4.69 -5.77 -12.56
CA ALA A 86 5.69 -4.72 -12.78
C ALA A 86 5.31 -3.35 -12.17
N MET A 87 4.43 -3.34 -11.16
CA MET A 87 4.08 -2.14 -10.39
C MET A 87 5.13 -1.88 -9.31
N PHE A 88 5.78 -2.93 -8.80
CA PHE A 88 6.86 -2.82 -7.82
C PHE A 88 7.99 -1.90 -8.31
N ALA A 89 8.49 -2.11 -9.54
CA ALA A 89 9.52 -1.26 -10.12
C ALA A 89 9.04 0.20 -10.35
N ARG A 90 7.74 0.42 -10.57
CA ARG A 90 7.19 1.77 -10.73
C ARG A 90 7.16 2.54 -9.42
N LEU A 91 6.77 1.88 -8.33
CA LEU A 91 6.76 2.47 -6.98
C LEU A 91 8.18 2.74 -6.45
N GLY A 92 9.18 2.01 -6.95
CA GLY A 92 10.60 2.25 -6.65
C GLY A 92 11.24 3.38 -7.45
N ARG A 93 10.57 3.95 -8.46
CA ARG A 93 11.09 5.06 -9.30
C ARG A 93 10.40 6.37 -8.95
N ASN A 94 11.05 7.49 -9.28
CA ASN A 94 10.68 8.86 -8.90
C ASN A 94 9.17 9.17 -8.83
N GLY A 95 8.80 9.76 -7.71
CA GLY A 95 7.52 10.40 -7.44
C GLY A 95 7.01 9.99 -6.06
N PRO A 96 6.48 10.90 -5.24
CA PRO A 96 5.71 10.46 -4.11
C PRO A 96 4.45 9.75 -4.63
N PHE A 97 4.12 8.59 -4.07
CA PHE A 97 2.90 7.86 -4.38
C PHE A 97 1.99 7.79 -3.15
N THR A 98 0.70 7.67 -3.41
CA THR A 98 -0.26 7.26 -2.40
C THR A 98 -0.75 5.88 -2.75
N VAL A 99 -0.54 4.92 -1.85
CA VAL A 99 -0.90 3.51 -2.07
C VAL A 99 -2.00 3.14 -1.10
N PHE A 100 -3.10 2.60 -1.63
CA PHE A 100 -4.21 2.00 -0.88
C PHE A 100 -4.04 0.48 -0.90
N ALA A 101 -3.17 -0.03 -0.04
CA ALA A 101 -2.79 -1.43 -0.01
C ALA A 101 -3.95 -2.30 0.49
N ILE A 102 -4.05 -3.51 -0.09
CA ILE A 102 -5.11 -4.48 0.20
C ILE A 102 -4.51 -5.59 1.07
N PRO A 103 -5.04 -5.86 2.28
CA PRO A 103 -4.61 -6.98 3.10
C PRO A 103 -4.84 -8.35 2.45
N ASN A 104 -4.15 -9.38 2.94
CA ASN A 104 -4.23 -10.74 2.42
C ASN A 104 -5.68 -11.25 2.35
N GLU A 105 -6.44 -11.17 3.44
CA GLU A 105 -7.82 -11.70 3.50
C GLU A 105 -8.75 -11.15 2.39
N PRO A 106 -8.96 -9.83 2.23
CA PRO A 106 -9.78 -9.31 1.13
C PRO A 106 -9.18 -9.59 -0.25
N PHE A 107 -7.84 -9.68 -0.36
CA PHE A 107 -7.18 -10.03 -1.63
C PHE A 107 -7.48 -11.48 -2.03
N GLU A 108 -7.32 -12.43 -1.11
CA GLU A 108 -7.57 -13.86 -1.30
C GLU A 108 -9.05 -14.13 -1.59
N ARG A 109 -9.96 -13.53 -0.81
CA ARG A 109 -11.41 -13.65 -1.04
C ARG A 109 -11.80 -13.22 -2.45
N TYR A 110 -11.25 -12.12 -2.93
CA TYR A 110 -11.51 -11.66 -4.29
C TYR A 110 -10.82 -12.56 -5.33
N ALA A 111 -9.59 -12.98 -5.08
CA ALA A 111 -8.86 -13.87 -5.99
C ALA A 111 -9.58 -15.20 -6.22
N ALA A 112 -10.28 -15.73 -5.21
CA ALA A 112 -11.11 -16.94 -5.30
C ALA A 112 -12.40 -16.74 -6.14
N GLN A 113 -12.89 -15.51 -6.25
CA GLN A 113 -14.06 -15.18 -7.08
C GLN A 113 -13.70 -15.03 -8.56
N VAL A 114 -12.43 -14.82 -8.89
CA VAL A 114 -11.95 -14.69 -10.27
C VAL A 114 -11.75 -16.09 -10.87
N PRO A 115 -12.43 -16.44 -11.98
CA PRO A 115 -12.23 -17.73 -12.64
C PRO A 115 -10.75 -17.99 -12.97
N GLY A 116 -10.24 -19.13 -12.53
CA GLY A 116 -8.84 -19.51 -12.72
C GLY A 116 -7.83 -18.79 -11.83
N GLY A 117 -8.28 -17.91 -10.92
CA GLY A 117 -7.47 -17.19 -9.93
C GLY A 117 -6.87 -15.89 -10.46
N LEU A 118 -6.94 -14.82 -9.66
CA LEU A 118 -6.47 -13.48 -10.07
C LEU A 118 -4.97 -13.43 -10.42
N MET A 119 -4.15 -14.29 -9.80
CA MET A 119 -2.70 -14.36 -10.05
C MET A 119 -2.31 -15.19 -11.28
N ASN A 120 -3.27 -15.79 -11.97
CA ASN A 120 -3.01 -16.56 -13.19
C ASN A 120 -2.53 -15.64 -14.33
N PRO A 121 -1.54 -16.05 -15.14
CA PRO A 121 -1.10 -15.29 -16.32
C PRO A 121 -2.25 -14.85 -17.26
N GLN A 122 -3.31 -15.66 -17.40
CA GLN A 122 -4.48 -15.30 -18.21
C GLN A 122 -5.21 -14.06 -17.66
N ASN A 123 -5.13 -13.83 -16.35
CA ASN A 123 -5.75 -12.71 -15.64
C ASN A 123 -4.79 -11.52 -15.43
N ALA A 124 -3.60 -11.51 -16.06
CA ALA A 124 -2.58 -10.49 -15.84
C ALA A 124 -3.05 -9.06 -16.17
N THR A 125 -3.96 -8.89 -17.13
CA THR A 125 -4.55 -7.57 -17.43
C THR A 125 -5.46 -7.10 -16.30
N THR A 126 -6.35 -7.96 -15.82
CA THR A 126 -7.23 -7.70 -14.67
C THR A 126 -6.41 -7.39 -13.42
N LEU A 127 -5.37 -8.17 -13.14
CA LEU A 127 -4.45 -7.94 -12.02
C LEU A 127 -3.79 -6.56 -12.10
N ARG A 128 -3.26 -6.18 -13.27
CA ARG A 128 -2.65 -4.85 -13.47
C ARG A 128 -3.66 -3.72 -13.29
N GLN A 129 -4.90 -3.90 -13.73
CA GLN A 129 -5.95 -2.90 -13.60
C GLN A 129 -6.33 -2.68 -12.14
N ILE A 130 -6.55 -3.76 -11.38
CA ILE A 130 -6.86 -3.71 -9.94
C ILE A 130 -5.72 -3.05 -9.18
N LEU A 131 -4.48 -3.51 -9.37
CA LEU A 131 -3.33 -2.93 -8.66
C LEU A 131 -3.08 -1.48 -9.08
N GLY A 132 -3.23 -1.15 -10.35
CA GLY A 132 -3.12 0.22 -10.84
C GLY A 132 -4.16 1.16 -10.22
N TYR A 133 -5.35 0.65 -9.90
CA TYR A 133 -6.41 1.38 -9.24
C TYR A 133 -6.12 1.68 -7.76
N THR A 134 -5.29 0.86 -7.10
CA THR A 134 -4.85 1.11 -5.71
C THR A 134 -3.78 2.19 -5.56
N ILE A 135 -3.21 2.69 -6.67
CA ILE A 135 -2.06 3.59 -6.63
C ILE A 135 -2.39 4.92 -7.28
N VAL A 136 -2.13 6.01 -6.58
CA VAL A 136 -2.31 7.39 -7.04
C VAL A 136 -0.96 8.11 -7.06
N ARG A 137 -0.72 8.93 -8.08
CA ARG A 137 0.46 9.81 -8.11
C ARG A 137 0.29 10.99 -7.15
N GLY A 138 1.38 11.34 -6.47
CA GLY A 138 1.43 12.43 -5.51
C GLY A 138 1.35 11.94 -4.07
N ASN A 139 1.85 12.75 -3.16
CA ASN A 139 1.68 12.54 -1.72
C ASN A 139 0.30 13.08 -1.29
N TRP A 140 -0.66 12.21 -0.99
CA TRP A 140 -1.98 12.55 -0.48
C TRP A 140 -2.08 12.11 0.97
N SER A 141 -1.39 12.84 1.85
CA SER A 141 -1.48 12.62 3.29
C SER A 141 -2.86 12.99 3.83
N PRO A 142 -3.26 12.49 5.01
CA PRO A 142 -4.53 12.86 5.63
C PRO A 142 -4.70 14.37 5.77
N ALA A 143 -3.64 15.08 6.15
CA ALA A 143 -3.62 16.53 6.26
C ALA A 143 -3.87 17.22 4.91
N LYS A 144 -3.26 16.74 3.83
CA LYS A 144 -3.46 17.31 2.48
C LYS A 144 -4.87 17.05 1.96
N LEU A 145 -5.41 15.85 2.21
CA LEU A 145 -6.79 15.50 1.87
C LEU A 145 -7.76 16.43 2.61
N ASN A 146 -7.61 16.57 3.93
CA ASN A 146 -8.41 17.49 4.74
C ASN A 146 -8.36 18.92 4.20
N ALA A 147 -7.16 19.47 4.00
CA ALA A 147 -6.99 20.84 3.51
C ALA A 147 -7.60 21.03 2.10
N THR A 148 -7.52 20.01 1.25
CA THR A 148 -8.12 20.06 -0.09
C THR A 148 -9.64 20.00 -0.03
N MET A 149 -10.23 19.13 0.81
CA MET A 149 -11.67 19.06 1.04
C MET A 149 -12.23 20.39 1.55
N THR A 150 -11.58 20.99 2.55
CA THR A 150 -11.97 22.31 3.08
C THR A 150 -11.92 23.39 2.00
N ARG A 151 -10.83 23.45 1.21
CA ARG A 151 -10.70 24.42 0.12
C ARG A 151 -11.78 24.26 -0.95
N LEU A 152 -12.15 23.03 -1.28
CA LEU A 152 -13.17 22.71 -2.28
C LEU A 152 -14.60 22.81 -1.71
N LYS A 153 -14.76 23.03 -0.40
CA LYS A 153 -16.06 22.93 0.29
C LYS A 153 -16.79 21.63 -0.06
N SER A 154 -16.05 20.53 -0.13
CA SER A 154 -16.54 19.21 -0.50
C SER A 154 -15.92 18.13 0.36
N ASP A 155 -16.72 17.17 0.80
CA ASP A 155 -16.26 15.98 1.53
C ASP A 155 -15.70 14.89 0.61
N ARG A 156 -15.54 15.17 -0.69
CA ARG A 156 -15.08 14.20 -1.69
C ARG A 156 -13.96 14.76 -2.53
N ILE A 157 -12.96 13.93 -2.81
CA ILE A 157 -11.88 14.22 -3.75
C ILE A 157 -11.74 13.03 -4.70
N ALA A 158 -11.90 13.29 -6.00
CA ALA A 158 -11.58 12.31 -7.03
C ALA A 158 -10.09 12.33 -7.35
N LEU A 159 -9.43 11.18 -7.24
CA LEU A 159 -8.00 11.00 -7.49
C LEU A 159 -7.80 10.11 -8.72
N LYS A 160 -7.00 10.57 -9.68
CA LYS A 160 -6.66 9.76 -10.85
C LYS A 160 -5.64 8.69 -10.46
N THR A 161 -6.00 7.43 -10.69
CA THR A 161 -5.14 6.28 -10.36
C THR A 161 -4.16 5.97 -11.49
N LEU A 162 -3.15 5.14 -11.23
CA LEU A 162 -2.27 4.61 -12.27
C LEU A 162 -3.02 3.67 -13.24
N GLY A 163 -4.17 3.14 -12.84
CA GLY A 163 -5.10 2.40 -13.70
C GLY A 163 -5.90 3.29 -14.66
N GLY A 164 -5.81 4.62 -14.54
CA GLY A 164 -6.50 5.59 -15.40
C GLY A 164 -7.88 6.00 -14.90
N ASP A 165 -8.61 5.07 -14.29
CA ASP A 165 -9.91 5.30 -13.65
C ASP A 165 -9.75 6.15 -12.37
N ALA A 166 -10.81 6.87 -11.97
CA ALA A 166 -10.81 7.74 -10.80
C ALA A 166 -11.24 7.00 -9.53
N LEU A 167 -10.43 7.11 -8.47
CA LEU A 167 -10.74 6.64 -7.13
C LEU A 167 -11.16 7.84 -6.28
N THR A 168 -12.34 7.79 -5.67
CA THR A 168 -12.79 8.89 -4.81
C THR A 168 -12.44 8.61 -3.37
N VAL A 169 -11.76 9.56 -2.73
CA VAL A 169 -11.64 9.61 -1.26
C VAL A 169 -12.78 10.46 -0.73
N GLN A 170 -13.55 9.93 0.21
CA GLN A 170 -14.67 10.60 0.83
C GLN A 170 -14.45 10.68 2.35
N ARG A 171 -14.87 11.77 2.98
CA ARG A 171 -15.09 11.81 4.43
C ARG A 171 -16.46 11.22 4.76
N ASP A 172 -16.47 10.18 5.57
CA ASP A 172 -17.70 9.65 6.15
C ASP A 172 -18.25 10.66 7.17
N VAL A 173 -19.50 11.08 6.98
CA VAL A 173 -20.12 12.13 7.80
C VAL A 173 -20.39 11.68 9.25
N SER A 174 -20.57 10.38 9.46
CA SER A 174 -20.93 9.83 10.77
C SER A 174 -19.69 9.62 11.65
N SER A 175 -18.60 9.12 11.08
CA SER A 175 -17.37 8.80 11.79
C SER A 175 -16.26 9.85 11.63
N GLY A 176 -16.36 10.73 10.64
CA GLY A 176 -15.31 11.67 10.25
C GLY A 176 -14.09 11.02 9.57
N GLN A 177 -14.09 9.69 9.43
CA GLN A 177 -13.00 8.91 8.83
C GLN A 177 -13.03 8.97 7.30
N PHE A 178 -11.90 8.69 6.67
CA PHE A 178 -11.84 8.56 5.23
C PHE A 178 -12.33 7.17 4.77
N THR A 179 -13.10 7.17 3.70
CA THR A 179 -13.51 5.98 2.94
C THR A 179 -13.16 6.16 1.47
N LEU A 180 -13.08 5.04 0.76
CA LEU A 180 -12.82 4.99 -0.67
C LEU A 180 -14.10 4.63 -1.39
N VAL A 181 -14.38 5.28 -2.51
CA VAL A 181 -15.53 5.01 -3.36
C VAL A 181 -15.09 4.82 -4.80
N ASN A 182 -15.56 3.76 -5.45
CA ASN A 182 -15.26 3.49 -6.85
C ASN A 182 -16.26 4.11 -7.82
N MET A 183 -16.05 3.85 -9.11
CA MET A 183 -16.91 4.35 -10.17
C MET A 183 -18.33 3.77 -10.15
N THR A 184 -18.54 2.63 -9.47
CA THR A 184 -19.86 2.01 -9.31
C THR A 184 -20.54 2.37 -7.99
N GLY A 185 -19.94 3.26 -7.19
CA GLY A 185 -20.46 3.66 -5.88
C GLY A 185 -20.20 2.69 -4.73
N ARG A 186 -19.48 1.58 -4.96
CA ARG A 186 -19.04 0.67 -3.88
C ARG A 186 -18.06 1.40 -2.97
N VAL A 187 -18.17 1.14 -1.68
CA VAL A 187 -17.35 1.79 -0.63
C VAL A 187 -16.41 0.77 -0.01
N ALA A 188 -15.15 1.16 0.18
CA ALA A 188 -14.18 0.44 1.01
C ALA A 188 -13.73 1.34 2.17
N ARG A 189 -13.73 0.80 3.38
CA ARG A 189 -13.25 1.49 4.58
C ARG A 189 -11.73 1.44 4.67
N ILE A 190 -11.16 2.43 5.35
CA ILE A 190 -9.72 2.51 5.60
C ILE A 190 -9.40 1.97 6.99
N TRP A 191 -8.43 1.07 7.07
CA TRP A 191 -7.92 0.50 8.31
C TRP A 191 -6.72 1.29 8.83
N LEU A 192 -5.72 1.55 7.97
CA LEU A 192 -4.59 2.42 8.28
C LEU A 192 -4.78 3.76 7.58
N ASN A 193 -5.02 4.81 8.37
CA ASN A 193 -5.35 6.14 7.86
C ASN A 193 -4.11 6.99 7.53
N GLY A 194 -3.31 6.54 6.56
CA GLY A 194 -2.26 7.34 5.94
C GLY A 194 -0.99 7.45 6.78
N ALA A 195 -0.18 6.38 6.79
CA ALA A 195 1.16 6.40 7.34
C ALA A 195 2.13 7.12 6.39
N PRO A 196 2.89 8.13 6.85
CA PRO A 196 3.88 8.82 6.02
C PRO A 196 5.01 7.87 5.62
N GLN A 197 5.59 8.08 4.44
CA GLN A 197 6.69 7.29 3.86
C GLN A 197 7.69 8.25 3.20
N SER A 198 8.95 7.85 3.02
CA SER A 198 9.96 8.73 2.41
C SER A 198 9.63 9.06 0.94
N ASN A 199 8.86 8.21 0.28
CA ASN A 199 8.35 8.41 -1.08
C ASN A 199 6.81 8.42 -1.14
N GLY A 200 6.11 8.90 -0.10
CA GLY A 200 4.67 9.16 -0.18
C GLY A 200 3.85 8.85 1.07
N THR A 201 2.67 8.22 0.89
CA THR A 201 1.77 7.84 1.98
C THR A 201 1.19 6.43 1.75
N LEU A 202 1.20 5.61 2.79
CA LEU A 202 0.61 4.27 2.81
C LEU A 202 -0.75 4.29 3.52
N TYR A 203 -1.79 3.84 2.84
CA TYR A 203 -3.07 3.49 3.40
C TYR A 203 -3.27 1.98 3.32
N ILE A 204 -4.04 1.41 4.24
CA ILE A 204 -4.49 0.02 4.17
C ILE A 204 -6.00 0.00 4.20
N THR A 205 -6.63 -0.70 3.27
CA THR A 205 -8.09 -0.84 3.17
C THR A 205 -8.59 -2.05 3.94
N GLN A 206 -9.87 -2.06 4.28
CA GLN A 206 -10.54 -3.24 4.86
C GLN A 206 -11.10 -4.20 3.79
N ASP A 207 -11.23 -3.74 2.55
CA ASP A 207 -11.77 -4.51 1.45
C ASP A 207 -11.06 -4.14 0.13
N ILE A 208 -11.18 -5.02 -0.86
CA ILE A 208 -10.79 -4.72 -2.24
C ILE A 208 -11.85 -3.83 -2.88
N LEU A 209 -11.38 -2.89 -3.71
CA LEU A 209 -12.26 -1.98 -4.41
C LEU A 209 -11.93 -1.98 -5.91
N PRO A 210 -12.51 -2.88 -6.71
CA PRO A 210 -12.29 -2.90 -8.16
C PRO A 210 -12.80 -1.61 -8.82
N PRO A 211 -12.17 -1.13 -9.91
CA PRO A 211 -12.61 0.09 -10.59
C PRO A 211 -13.98 -0.05 -11.24
N ARG A 212 -14.24 -1.21 -11.83
CA ARG A 212 -15.50 -1.60 -12.49
C ARG A 212 -15.90 -2.96 -11.90
N GLY A 213 -17.20 -3.15 -11.71
CA GLY A 213 -17.78 -4.35 -11.06
C GLY A 213 -17.37 -5.65 -11.73
#